data_AF-A0A6J1CNH6-F1
#
_entry.id   AF-A0A6J1CNH6-F1
#
_cell.length_a   1.000
_cell.length_b   1.000
_cell.length_c   1.000
_cell.angle_alpha   90.00
_cell.angle_beta   90.00
_cell.angle_gamma   90.00
#
_symmetry.space_group_name_H-M   'P 1'
#
loop_
_entity.id
_entity.type
_entity.pdbx_description
1 polymer ?
#
loop_
_entity_poly.entity_id
_entity_poly.type
_entity_poly.pdbx_seq_one_letter_code
_entity_poly.pdbx_strand_id
1 'polypeptide(L)'
;MEHLLILVILLFASPKCESWSWFSSFKRIEGGSVAEFSMEGFDDHKGMRLVENAKNKLTASNSCWETAYRHLFAGCSEIFAADEKRSRFAWHLSDCFQRDSGRPPFPSCDLSFAMAECLTYLNEHEHRIYLEFYLETNSICHQLQAHAFKRDTERLVNELKRSSEAAEGKLEIIEERSESLLQNSYQIFDSLNSTGIQIQQMAQTSRKLEDHMGVVLNHSEEVYEQSKRIETSQSELQESQLKLRRSLEEGMDLLQDSYKNLGREMDGLRDEAIEIEKEIAKVGDAMFLKMTYLQSTADDIGNIAGLSLDKQKELLDAQSTALNGLHSLSKVQSEALEESR
;
A
#
# COMPACT_ATOMS: atom_id res chain seq x y z
N MET A 1 0.24 48.66 3.10
CA MET A 1 0.46 47.30 3.64
C MET A 1 0.46 47.25 5.17
N GLU A 2 0.67 48.35 5.88
CA GLU A 2 0.65 48.34 7.36
C GLU A 2 -0.76 48.20 7.98
N HIS A 3 -1.82 48.67 7.32
CA HIS A 3 -3.20 48.54 7.83
C HIS A 3 -3.78 47.12 7.70
N LEU A 4 -3.26 46.29 6.79
CA LEU A 4 -3.69 44.89 6.65
C LEU A 4 -3.07 43.98 7.73
N LEU A 5 -1.89 44.34 8.22
CA LEU A 5 -1.19 43.61 9.29
C LEU A 5 -1.87 43.79 10.66
N ILE A 6 -2.45 44.97 10.93
CA ILE A 6 -3.14 45.26 12.19
C ILE A 6 -4.47 44.50 12.31
N LEU A 7 -5.18 44.29 11.19
CA LEU A 7 -6.42 43.49 11.16
C LEU A 7 -6.18 42.00 11.38
N VAL A 8 -5.03 41.48 10.94
CA VAL A 8 -4.66 40.07 11.16
C VAL A 8 -4.25 39.84 12.63
N ILE A 9 -3.56 40.79 13.27
CA ILE A 9 -3.16 40.66 14.68
C ILE A 9 -4.37 40.71 15.63
N LEU A 10 -5.43 41.46 15.29
CA LEU A 10 -6.69 41.48 16.07
C LEU A 10 -7.52 40.19 15.94
N LEU A 11 -7.31 39.39 14.89
CA LEU A 11 -7.99 38.09 14.71
C LEU A 11 -7.30 36.93 15.45
N PHE A 12 -6.03 37.07 15.85
CA PHE A 12 -5.26 36.01 16.52
C PHE A 12 -4.98 36.26 18.01
N ALA A 13 -5.31 37.44 18.54
CA ALA A 13 -5.17 37.76 19.96
C ALA A 13 -6.50 37.64 20.72
N SER A 14 -6.96 36.41 20.95
CA SER A 14 -7.97 36.12 21.98
C SER A 14 -7.67 34.76 22.60
N PRO A 15 -6.95 34.72 23.74
CA PRO A 15 -6.85 33.51 24.53
C PRO A 15 -8.02 33.45 25.51
N LYS A 16 -8.60 32.25 25.64
CA LYS A 16 -9.66 31.84 26.58
C LYS A 16 -11.10 32.16 26.15
N CYS A 17 -11.61 31.34 25.24
CA CYS A 17 -13.02 30.96 25.30
C CYS A 17 -13.19 30.08 26.55
N GLU A 18 -13.60 30.68 27.66
CA GLU A 18 -14.25 29.91 28.72
C GLU A 18 -15.55 29.34 28.16
N SER A 19 -15.71 28.03 28.31
CA SER A 19 -16.94 27.30 27.99
C SER A 19 -18.12 27.94 28.71
N TRP A 20 -18.93 28.71 27.98
CA TRP A 20 -20.26 29.08 28.43
C TRP A 20 -21.15 27.84 28.38
N SER A 21 -21.11 27.08 29.48
CA SER A 21 -22.10 26.08 29.82
C SER A 21 -23.40 26.79 30.20
N TRP A 22 -24.15 27.24 29.18
CA TRP A 22 -25.47 27.86 29.32
C TRP A 22 -26.47 27.22 28.36
N PHE A 23 -26.57 25.89 28.37
CA PHE A 23 -27.76 25.23 27.87
C PHE A 23 -28.32 24.37 28.99
N SER A 24 -29.16 25.04 29.78
CA SER A 24 -30.10 24.42 30.71
C SER A 24 -30.90 23.36 29.96
N SER A 25 -30.91 22.14 30.52
CA SER A 25 -31.72 21.02 30.07
C SER A 25 -33.20 21.43 29.94
N PHE A 26 -33.65 21.67 28.71
CA PHE A 26 -35.08 21.85 28.43
C PHE A 26 -35.72 20.48 28.30
N LYS A 27 -36.51 20.15 29.32
CA LYS A 27 -37.32 18.95 29.37
C LYS A 27 -38.37 19.04 28.26
N ARG A 28 -38.30 18.10 27.31
CA ARG A 28 -39.25 17.91 26.21
C ARG A 28 -40.68 17.88 26.75
N ILE A 29 -41.53 18.81 26.31
CA ILE A 29 -42.99 18.66 26.39
C ILE A 29 -43.45 18.25 25.00
N GLU A 30 -43.48 16.95 24.76
CA GLU A 30 -44.11 16.37 23.57
C GLU A 30 -45.65 16.46 23.71
N GLY A 31 -46.31 16.99 22.68
CA GLY A 31 -47.66 16.58 22.32
C GLY A 31 -48.82 17.19 23.11
N GLY A 32 -48.81 18.49 23.37
CA GLY A 32 -50.04 19.22 23.73
C GLY A 32 -50.52 20.03 22.53
N SER A 33 -51.80 19.92 22.14
CA SER A 33 -52.45 20.91 21.25
C SER A 33 -52.12 22.29 21.80
N VAL A 34 -51.23 22.99 21.11
CA VAL A 34 -50.62 24.21 21.61
C VAL A 34 -51.71 25.27 21.68
N ALA A 35 -52.14 25.59 22.90
CA ALA A 35 -53.22 26.55 23.13
C ALA A 35 -52.92 27.86 22.41
N GLU A 36 -53.87 28.32 21.62
CA GLU A 36 -53.79 29.59 20.90
C GLU A 36 -53.85 30.72 21.93
N PHE A 37 -52.99 31.73 21.79
CA PHE A 37 -53.07 32.92 22.62
C PHE A 37 -54.42 33.58 22.40
N SER A 38 -55.18 33.70 23.47
CA SER A 38 -56.46 34.39 23.53
C SER A 38 -56.31 35.50 24.55
N MET A 39 -56.63 36.72 24.15
CA MET A 39 -56.58 37.87 25.03
C MET A 39 -57.88 37.93 25.83
N GLU A 40 -57.78 37.78 27.14
CA GLU A 40 -58.88 38.15 28.03
C GLU A 40 -59.02 39.69 27.99
N GLY A 41 -60.10 40.22 27.42
CA GLY A 41 -60.16 41.66 27.19
C GLY A 41 -61.50 42.23 26.72
N PHE A 42 -62.03 43.13 27.57
CA PHE A 42 -63.08 44.14 27.35
C PHE A 42 -64.46 43.65 26.90
N ASP A 43 -64.98 42.63 27.57
CA ASP A 43 -66.40 42.31 27.51
C ASP A 43 -67.20 43.34 28.33
N ASP A 44 -67.29 44.58 27.84
CA ASP A 44 -68.37 45.46 28.28
C ASP A 44 -69.68 44.86 27.76
N HIS A 45 -70.32 44.04 28.58
CA HIS A 45 -71.59 43.40 28.24
C HIS A 45 -72.64 44.42 27.76
N LYS A 46 -72.54 45.68 28.21
CA LYS A 46 -73.39 46.77 27.73
C LYS A 46 -73.02 47.20 26.31
N GLY A 47 -71.76 47.50 26.03
CA GLY A 47 -71.23 47.79 24.70
C GLY A 47 -71.51 46.68 23.69
N MET A 48 -71.29 45.42 24.07
CA MET A 48 -71.61 44.26 23.22
C MET A 48 -73.11 44.18 22.89
N ARG A 49 -73.98 44.41 23.88
CA ARG A 49 -75.43 44.43 23.65
C ARG A 49 -75.84 45.56 22.69
N LEU A 50 -75.23 46.74 22.80
CA LEU A 50 -75.48 47.86 21.88
C LEU A 50 -75.04 47.54 20.44
N VAL A 51 -73.85 46.95 20.29
CA VAL A 51 -73.35 46.49 18.98
C VAL A 51 -74.28 45.44 18.37
N GLU A 52 -74.74 44.47 19.17
CA GLU A 52 -75.63 43.42 18.69
C GLU A 52 -77.02 43.95 18.32
N ASN A 53 -77.57 44.86 19.12
CA ASN A 53 -78.81 45.56 18.80
C ASN A 53 -78.69 46.36 17.50
N ALA A 54 -77.56 47.04 17.29
CA ALA A 54 -77.27 47.77 16.05
C ALA A 54 -77.16 46.83 14.84
N LYS A 55 -76.50 45.67 14.99
CA LYS A 55 -76.43 44.63 13.95
C LYS A 55 -77.80 44.07 13.58
N ASN A 56 -78.66 43.83 14.57
CA ASN A 56 -80.03 43.37 14.31
C ASN A 56 -80.88 44.41 13.56
N LYS A 57 -80.62 45.72 13.79
CA LYS A 57 -81.27 46.80 13.03
C LYS A 57 -80.73 46.94 11.60
N LEU A 58 -79.52 46.46 11.30
CA LEU A 58 -78.95 46.43 9.96
C LEU A 58 -79.56 45.36 9.05
N THR A 59 -80.07 44.26 9.62
CA THR A 59 -80.65 43.16 8.83
C THR A 59 -82.09 43.45 8.37
N ALA A 60 -82.71 44.53 8.85
CA ALA A 60 -84.01 45.03 8.40
C ALA A 60 -83.86 45.87 7.13
N SER A 61 -84.20 45.28 5.97
CA SER A 61 -83.94 45.83 4.63
C SER A 61 -84.51 47.24 4.39
N ASN A 62 -83.66 48.14 3.87
CA ASN A 62 -83.95 49.50 3.37
C ASN A 62 -84.53 50.49 4.40
N SER A 63 -84.17 50.35 5.67
CA SER A 63 -84.58 51.28 6.72
C SER A 63 -83.59 52.43 6.90
N CYS A 64 -84.07 53.56 7.47
CA CYS A 64 -83.20 54.67 7.90
C CYS A 64 -82.06 54.16 8.80
N TRP A 65 -82.38 53.21 9.68
CA TRP A 65 -81.44 52.56 10.60
C TRP A 65 -80.30 51.82 9.88
N GLU A 66 -80.60 51.11 8.79
CA GLU A 66 -79.59 50.39 8.03
C GLU A 66 -78.48 51.34 7.53
N THR A 67 -78.89 52.45 6.90
CA THR A 67 -77.93 53.42 6.36
C THR A 67 -77.12 54.08 7.48
N ALA A 68 -77.78 54.49 8.57
CA ALA A 68 -77.14 55.15 9.70
C ALA A 68 -76.10 54.24 10.40
N TYR A 69 -76.47 52.99 10.72
CA TYR A 69 -75.54 52.07 11.37
C TYR A 69 -74.42 51.57 10.43
N ARG A 70 -74.69 51.43 9.13
CA ARG A 70 -73.65 51.04 8.16
C ARG A 70 -72.56 52.11 8.10
N HIS A 71 -72.97 53.39 8.09
CA HIS A 71 -72.03 54.51 8.11
C HIS A 71 -71.28 54.61 9.44
N LEU A 72 -71.96 54.36 10.57
CA LEU A 72 -71.31 54.30 11.88
C LEU A 72 -70.23 53.21 11.93
N PHE A 73 -70.53 51.98 11.54
CA PHE A 73 -69.58 50.86 11.61
C PHE A 73 -68.37 51.05 10.71
N ALA A 74 -68.55 51.62 9.51
CA ALA A 74 -67.45 51.97 8.63
C ALA A 74 -66.60 53.13 9.18
N GLY A 75 -67.22 54.06 9.91
CA GLY A 75 -66.58 55.27 10.44
C GLY A 75 -65.91 55.10 11.80
N CYS A 76 -66.22 54.04 12.57
CA CYS A 76 -65.71 53.89 13.94
C CYS A 76 -64.17 53.88 14.03
N SER A 77 -63.45 53.39 13.03
CA SER A 77 -61.98 53.43 13.02
C SER A 77 -61.40 54.86 13.03
N GLU A 78 -62.14 55.85 12.55
CA GLU A 78 -61.72 57.25 12.42
C GLU A 78 -62.18 58.14 13.60
N ILE A 79 -62.86 57.58 14.61
CA ILE A 79 -63.57 58.34 15.66
C ILE A 79 -62.69 58.78 16.84
N PHE A 80 -61.39 58.50 16.88
CA PHE A 80 -60.58 58.91 18.03
C PHE A 80 -60.16 60.40 18.09
N ALA A 81 -60.56 61.24 17.12
CA ALA A 81 -60.17 62.65 17.13
C ALA A 81 -61.24 63.65 16.62
N ALA A 82 -62.43 63.21 16.19
CA ALA A 82 -63.45 64.11 15.65
C ALA A 82 -64.78 63.96 16.39
N ASP A 83 -64.99 64.80 17.42
CA ASP A 83 -66.30 65.00 18.05
C ASP A 83 -67.40 65.26 17.01
N GLU A 84 -67.03 65.90 15.90
CA GLU A 84 -67.89 66.18 14.76
C GLU A 84 -68.50 64.92 14.12
N LYS A 85 -67.69 63.87 13.86
CA LYS A 85 -68.20 62.64 13.21
C LYS A 85 -69.12 61.86 14.14
N ARG A 86 -68.73 61.74 15.41
CA ARG A 86 -69.56 61.13 16.46
C ARG A 86 -70.89 61.85 16.59
N SER A 87 -70.84 63.18 16.60
CA SER A 87 -72.03 64.04 16.68
C SER A 87 -72.93 63.85 15.46
N ARG A 88 -72.39 63.74 14.26
CA ARG A 88 -73.17 63.49 13.03
C ARG A 88 -73.80 62.10 12.99
N PHE A 89 -73.09 61.07 13.44
CA PHE A 89 -73.69 59.73 13.54
C PHE A 89 -74.83 59.70 14.55
N ALA A 90 -74.65 60.34 15.71
CA ALA A 90 -75.71 60.49 16.71
C ALA A 90 -76.91 61.24 16.15
N TRP A 91 -76.68 62.31 15.36
CA TRP A 91 -77.73 63.06 14.67
C TRP A 91 -78.54 62.17 13.73
N HIS A 92 -77.88 61.39 12.86
CA HIS A 92 -78.57 60.48 11.93
C HIS A 92 -79.35 59.38 12.66
N LEU A 93 -78.80 58.80 13.72
CA LEU A 93 -79.51 57.80 14.52
C LEU A 93 -80.73 58.40 15.23
N SER A 94 -80.61 59.64 15.72
CA SER A 94 -81.71 60.36 16.36
C SER A 94 -82.81 60.73 15.37
N ASP A 95 -82.45 61.17 14.16
CA ASP A 95 -83.42 61.43 13.09
C ASP A 95 -84.18 60.15 12.70
N CYS A 96 -83.46 59.03 12.56
CA CYS A 96 -84.09 57.74 12.31
C CYS A 96 -85.06 57.33 13.43
N PHE A 97 -84.67 57.51 14.69
CA PHE A 97 -85.54 57.23 15.84
C PHE A 97 -86.81 58.07 15.84
N GLN A 98 -86.70 59.37 15.53
CA GLN A 98 -87.85 60.25 15.46
C GLN A 98 -88.83 59.80 14.37
N ARG A 99 -88.32 59.49 13.17
CA ARG A 99 -89.15 58.99 12.07
C ARG A 99 -89.83 57.67 12.40
N ASP A 100 -89.09 56.73 12.98
CA ASP A 100 -89.57 55.40 13.34
C ASP A 100 -90.63 55.44 14.46
N SER A 101 -90.52 56.42 15.36
CA SER A 101 -91.50 56.66 16.43
C SER A 101 -92.71 57.51 16.00
N GLY A 102 -92.83 57.86 14.71
CA GLY A 102 -93.92 58.67 14.16
C GLY A 102 -93.86 60.16 14.51
N ARG A 103 -92.69 60.65 14.93
CA ARG A 103 -92.45 62.04 15.32
C ARG A 103 -91.86 62.85 14.17
N PRO A 104 -91.91 64.19 14.24
CA PRO A 104 -91.24 65.04 13.26
C PRO A 104 -89.73 64.72 13.19
N PRO A 105 -89.14 64.69 11.98
CA PRO A 105 -87.71 64.46 11.81
C PRO A 105 -86.90 65.62 12.41
N PHE A 106 -85.61 65.38 12.65
CA PHE A 106 -84.70 66.44 13.05
C PHE A 106 -84.57 67.50 11.93
N PRO A 107 -84.24 68.75 12.29
CA PRO A 107 -83.93 69.79 11.29
C PRO A 107 -82.84 69.34 10.31
N SER A 108 -82.78 69.97 9.13
CA SER A 108 -81.67 69.70 8.20
C SER A 108 -80.36 70.21 8.82
N CYS A 109 -79.34 69.36 8.86
CA CYS A 109 -77.99 69.72 9.29
C CYS A 109 -76.99 69.24 8.25
N ASP A 110 -76.55 70.16 7.38
CA ASP A 110 -75.65 69.83 6.29
C ASP A 110 -74.21 69.62 6.77
N LEU A 111 -73.39 68.99 5.92
CA LEU A 111 -71.95 68.79 6.18
C LEU A 111 -71.16 70.10 6.27
N SER A 112 -71.73 71.22 5.81
CA SER A 112 -71.11 72.55 5.84
C SER A 112 -71.25 73.27 7.19
N PHE A 113 -72.21 72.90 8.03
CA PHE A 113 -72.42 73.52 9.34
C PHE A 113 -71.75 72.70 10.43
N ALA A 114 -71.08 73.35 11.38
CA ALA A 114 -70.52 72.66 12.53
C ALA A 114 -71.63 72.02 13.37
N MET A 115 -71.38 70.83 13.92
CA MET A 115 -72.44 70.09 14.58
C MET A 115 -72.98 70.83 15.83
N ALA A 116 -72.12 71.63 16.48
CA ALA A 116 -72.50 72.54 17.57
C ALA A 116 -73.59 73.55 17.17
N GLU A 117 -73.61 74.02 15.92
CA GLU A 117 -74.63 74.96 15.44
C GLU A 117 -75.98 74.26 15.28
N CYS A 118 -76.02 73.06 14.66
CA CYS A 118 -77.30 72.41 14.45
C CYS A 118 -77.94 71.92 15.76
N LEU A 119 -77.14 71.66 16.81
CA LEU A 119 -77.65 71.30 18.13
C LEU A 119 -78.47 72.43 18.78
N THR A 120 -78.26 73.70 18.36
CA THR A 120 -79.05 74.82 18.85
C THR A 120 -80.49 74.83 18.31
N TYR A 121 -80.75 74.11 17.21
CA TYR A 121 -82.10 73.99 16.63
C TYR A 121 -82.98 72.96 17.34
N LEU A 122 -82.40 72.14 18.22
CA LEU A 122 -83.11 71.08 18.92
C LEU A 122 -83.83 71.64 20.15
N ASN A 123 -85.08 71.21 20.37
CA ASN A 123 -85.74 71.42 21.65
C ASN A 123 -85.19 70.48 22.74
N GLU A 124 -85.58 70.69 24.01
CA GLU A 124 -85.06 69.90 25.15
C GLU A 124 -85.27 68.38 24.96
N HIS A 125 -86.41 67.98 24.39
CA HIS A 125 -86.74 66.58 24.17
C HIS A 125 -85.87 65.96 23.08
N GLU A 126 -85.69 66.65 21.95
CA GLU A 126 -84.82 66.23 20.84
C GLU A 126 -83.36 66.19 21.26
N HIS A 127 -82.91 67.17 22.05
CA HIS A 127 -81.55 67.23 22.57
C HIS A 127 -81.26 66.03 23.50
N ARG A 128 -82.25 65.59 24.28
CA ARG A 128 -82.14 64.39 25.13
C ARG A 128 -81.99 63.11 24.32
N ILE A 129 -82.80 62.94 23.26
CA ILE A 129 -82.67 61.80 22.32
C ILE A 129 -81.29 61.81 21.67
N TYR A 130 -80.85 62.98 21.19
CA TYR A 130 -79.54 63.15 20.60
C TYR A 130 -78.42 62.71 21.53
N LEU A 131 -78.45 63.15 22.80
CA LEU A 131 -77.43 62.80 23.77
C LEU A 131 -77.40 61.29 24.06
N GLU A 132 -78.55 60.62 24.07
CA GLU A 132 -78.64 59.18 24.23
C GLU A 132 -77.94 58.45 23.08
N PHE A 133 -78.28 58.77 21.83
CA PHE A 133 -77.61 58.18 20.66
C PHE A 133 -76.14 58.58 20.54
N TYR A 134 -75.75 59.75 21.05
CA TYR A 134 -74.36 60.18 21.12
C TYR A 134 -73.52 59.30 22.03
N LEU A 135 -74.04 58.98 23.22
CA LEU A 135 -73.40 58.06 24.14
C LEU A 135 -73.40 56.63 23.60
N GLU A 136 -74.49 56.17 22.98
CA GLU A 136 -74.54 54.85 22.34
C GLU A 136 -73.52 54.71 21.21
N THR A 137 -73.42 55.73 20.34
CA THR A 137 -72.44 55.80 19.25
C THR A 137 -71.02 55.64 19.80
N ASN A 138 -70.71 56.31 20.92
CA ASN A 138 -69.42 56.19 21.59
C ASN A 138 -69.15 54.77 22.08
N SER A 139 -70.10 54.18 22.81
CA SER A 139 -69.98 52.82 23.34
C SER A 139 -69.86 51.77 22.23
N ILE A 140 -70.64 51.89 21.16
CA ILE A 140 -70.58 51.00 19.99
C ILE A 140 -69.20 51.04 19.34
N CYS A 141 -68.66 52.24 19.09
CA CYS A 141 -67.37 52.36 18.42
C CYS A 141 -66.20 51.89 19.30
N HIS A 142 -66.21 52.20 20.60
CA HIS A 142 -65.21 51.66 21.52
C HIS A 142 -65.23 50.14 21.55
N GLN A 143 -66.42 49.51 21.58
CA GLN A 143 -66.53 48.06 21.58
C GLN A 143 -65.99 47.45 20.27
N LEU A 144 -66.32 48.04 19.12
CA LEU A 144 -65.85 47.56 17.82
C LEU A 144 -64.33 47.68 17.67
N GLN A 145 -63.76 48.80 18.13
CA GLN A 145 -62.32 49.01 18.11
C GLN A 145 -61.59 48.07 19.07
N ALA A 146 -62.12 47.86 20.28
CA ALA A 146 -61.56 46.91 21.25
C ALA A 146 -61.56 45.48 20.68
N HIS A 147 -62.65 45.08 20.02
CA HIS A 147 -62.74 43.77 19.37
C HIS A 147 -61.78 43.63 18.18
N ALA A 148 -61.62 44.68 17.35
CA ALA A 148 -60.66 44.67 16.25
C ALA A 148 -59.23 44.55 16.78
N PHE A 149 -58.87 45.36 17.77
CA PHE A 149 -57.58 45.32 18.45
C PHE A 149 -57.29 43.94 19.06
N LYS A 150 -58.28 43.34 19.74
CA LYS A 150 -58.17 41.98 20.29
C LYS A 150 -57.84 40.96 19.19
N ARG A 151 -58.63 40.92 18.13
CA ARG A 151 -58.44 39.97 17.02
C ARG A 151 -57.06 40.13 16.37
N ASP A 152 -56.64 41.37 16.12
CA ASP A 152 -55.35 41.64 15.48
C ASP A 152 -54.17 41.26 16.38
N THR A 153 -54.27 41.55 17.68
CA THR A 153 -53.26 41.17 18.67
C THR A 153 -53.15 39.65 18.77
N GLU A 154 -54.29 38.95 18.90
CA GLU A 154 -54.32 37.49 18.95
C GLU A 154 -53.68 36.88 17.69
N ARG A 155 -54.08 37.35 16.50
CA ARG A 155 -53.49 36.87 15.25
C ARG A 155 -51.97 37.07 15.22
N LEU A 156 -51.48 38.27 15.53
CA LEU A 156 -50.05 38.59 15.49
C LEU A 156 -49.24 37.79 16.51
N VAL A 157 -49.74 37.64 17.75
CA VAL A 157 -49.05 36.86 18.79
C VAL A 157 -48.99 35.39 18.40
N ASN A 158 -50.05 34.84 17.81
CA ASN A 158 -50.08 33.46 17.36
C ASN A 158 -49.20 33.21 16.12
N GLU A 159 -49.13 34.16 15.19
CA GLU A 159 -48.17 34.13 14.08
C GLU A 159 -46.72 34.17 14.60
N LEU A 160 -46.42 35.07 15.55
CA LEU A 160 -45.10 35.16 16.17
C LEU A 160 -44.73 33.85 16.87
N LYS A 161 -45.65 33.27 17.63
CA LYS A 161 -45.46 31.98 18.31
C LYS A 161 -45.09 30.86 17.34
N ARG A 162 -45.89 30.68 16.27
CA ARG A 162 -45.61 29.68 15.22
C ARG A 162 -44.25 29.92 14.56
N SER A 163 -43.89 31.18 14.32
CA SER A 163 -42.58 31.53 13.75
C SER A 163 -41.43 31.21 14.71
N SER A 164 -41.60 31.47 16.01
CA SER A 164 -40.60 31.17 17.04
C SER A 164 -40.39 29.66 17.19
N GLU A 165 -41.47 28.87 17.25
CA GLU A 165 -41.40 27.40 17.31
C GLU A 165 -40.72 26.82 16.05
N ALA A 166 -41.01 27.37 14.87
CA ALA A 166 -40.35 26.96 13.63
C ALA A 166 -38.86 27.34 13.60
N ALA A 167 -38.48 28.47 14.21
CA ALA A 167 -37.08 28.87 14.33
C ALA A 167 -36.33 27.98 15.34
N GLU A 168 -36.95 27.65 16.47
CA GLU A 168 -36.43 26.72 17.47
C GLU A 168 -36.16 25.34 16.85
N GLY A 169 -37.14 24.77 16.14
CA GLY A 169 -36.93 23.47 15.47
C GLY A 169 -35.82 23.49 14.41
N LYS A 170 -35.61 24.63 13.72
CA LYS A 170 -34.46 24.78 12.81
C LYS A 170 -33.13 24.84 13.57
N LEU A 171 -33.10 25.48 14.74
CA LEU A 171 -31.90 25.55 15.58
C LEU A 171 -31.54 24.17 16.14
N GLU A 172 -32.53 23.37 16.57
CA GLU A 172 -32.32 21.99 17.02
C GLU A 172 -31.71 21.12 15.90
N ILE A 173 -32.24 21.24 14.67
CA ILE A 173 -31.66 20.53 13.50
C ILE A 173 -30.22 21.00 13.20
N ILE A 174 -29.93 22.30 13.38
CA ILE A 174 -28.57 22.83 13.18
C ILE A 174 -27.62 22.26 14.26
N GLU A 175 -28.07 22.19 15.50
CA GLU A 175 -27.31 21.60 16.62
C GLU A 175 -26.97 20.13 16.34
N GLU A 176 -27.97 19.30 16.01
CA GLU A 176 -27.78 17.87 15.69
C GLU A 176 -26.76 17.69 14.53
N ARG A 177 -26.91 18.48 13.46
CA ARG A 177 -25.98 18.43 12.33
C ARG A 177 -24.58 18.91 12.70
N SER A 178 -24.47 19.91 13.56
CA SER A 178 -23.18 20.42 14.04
C SER A 178 -22.44 19.37 14.88
N GLU A 179 -23.15 18.64 15.75
CA GLU A 179 -22.57 17.52 16.50
C GLU A 179 -22.10 16.40 15.57
N SER A 180 -22.90 16.03 14.57
CA SER A 180 -22.51 15.04 13.56
C SER A 180 -21.27 15.46 12.77
N LEU A 181 -21.18 16.74 12.38
CA LEU A 181 -20.00 17.30 11.71
C LEU A 181 -18.75 17.24 12.59
N LEU A 182 -18.89 17.55 13.89
CA LEU A 182 -17.80 17.45 14.85
C LEU A 182 -17.30 16.00 14.99
N GLN A 183 -18.23 15.04 15.10
CA GLN A 183 -17.88 13.63 15.17
C GLN A 183 -17.16 13.14 13.91
N ASN A 184 -17.64 13.52 12.72
CA ASN A 184 -16.99 13.21 11.46
C ASN A 184 -15.58 13.83 11.38
N SER A 185 -15.41 15.04 11.91
CA SER A 185 -14.10 15.69 11.98
C SER A 185 -13.11 14.90 12.83
N TYR A 186 -13.54 14.32 13.96
CA TYR A 186 -12.67 13.44 14.77
C TYR A 186 -12.25 12.19 14.00
N GLN A 187 -13.17 11.54 13.28
CA GLN A 187 -12.85 10.37 12.46
C GLN A 187 -11.84 10.69 11.34
N ILE A 188 -11.97 11.87 10.72
CA ILE A 188 -11.00 12.35 9.72
C ILE A 188 -9.62 12.54 10.37
N PHE A 189 -9.57 13.13 11.56
CA PHE A 189 -8.30 13.33 12.28
C PHE A 189 -7.62 12.01 12.64
N ASP A 190 -8.38 11.02 13.13
CA ASP A 190 -7.86 9.69 13.44
C ASP A 190 -7.34 8.98 12.17
N SER A 191 -8.06 9.12 11.06
CA SER A 191 -7.65 8.58 9.75
C SER A 191 -6.35 9.22 9.26
N LEU A 192 -6.24 10.55 9.37
CA LEU A 192 -5.02 11.29 9.01
C LEU A 192 -3.82 10.86 9.87
N ASN A 193 -4.02 10.65 11.17
CA ASN A 193 -2.98 10.16 12.06
C ASN A 193 -2.51 8.74 11.65
N SER A 194 -3.46 7.85 11.32
CA SER A 194 -3.14 6.51 10.81
C SER A 194 -2.35 6.57 9.49
N THR A 195 -2.76 7.42 8.54
CA THR A 195 -2.04 7.65 7.29
C THR A 195 -0.62 8.18 7.56
N GLY A 196 -0.45 9.08 8.53
CA GLY A 196 0.87 9.58 8.95
C GLY A 196 1.79 8.45 9.41
N ILE A 197 1.28 7.51 10.22
CA ILE A 197 2.03 6.32 10.67
C ILE A 197 2.42 5.44 9.47
N GLN A 198 1.50 5.19 8.53
CA GLN A 198 1.78 4.40 7.33
C GLN A 198 2.86 5.05 6.46
N ILE A 199 2.81 6.36 6.25
CA ILE A 199 3.84 7.11 5.51
C ILE A 199 5.20 6.94 6.19
N GLN A 200 5.27 7.00 7.52
CA GLN A 200 6.51 6.81 8.25
C GLN A 200 7.06 5.39 8.10
N GLN A 201 6.20 4.37 8.14
CA GLN A 201 6.58 2.97 7.89
C GLN A 201 7.08 2.76 6.45
N MET A 202 6.42 3.38 5.47
CA MET A 202 6.86 3.35 4.06
C MET A 202 8.24 4.00 3.91
N ALA A 203 8.47 5.15 4.52
CA ALA A 203 9.77 5.83 4.49
C ALA A 203 10.89 5.00 5.15
N GLN A 204 10.58 4.28 6.24
CA GLN A 204 11.53 3.34 6.86
C GLN A 204 11.82 2.14 5.96
N THR A 205 10.79 1.58 5.32
CA THR A 205 10.93 0.45 4.40
C THR A 205 11.74 0.84 3.17
N SER A 206 11.52 2.04 2.62
CA SER A 206 12.28 2.59 1.51
C SER A 206 13.77 2.73 1.85
N ARG A 207 14.11 3.23 3.04
CA ARG A 207 15.51 3.31 3.49
C ARG A 207 16.17 1.95 3.61
N LYS A 208 15.47 0.95 4.19
CA LYS A 208 15.98 -0.42 4.25
C LYS A 208 16.22 -1.02 2.86
N LEU A 209 15.35 -0.70 1.90
CA LEU A 209 15.50 -1.15 0.51
C LEU A 209 16.72 -0.49 -0.15
N GLU A 210 16.94 0.80 0.11
CA GLU A 210 18.13 1.52 -0.36
C GLU A 210 19.42 0.90 0.18
N ASP A 211 19.47 0.61 1.49
CA ASP A 211 20.61 -0.08 2.11
C ASP A 211 20.86 -1.45 1.46
N HIS A 212 19.80 -2.23 1.23
CA HIS A 212 19.91 -3.54 0.60
C HIS A 212 20.39 -3.44 -0.85
N MET A 213 19.92 -2.45 -1.59
CA MET A 213 20.36 -2.19 -2.97
C MET A 213 21.84 -1.81 -3.01
N GLY A 214 22.34 -1.05 -2.03
CA GLY A 214 23.77 -0.75 -1.88
C GLY A 214 24.61 -2.03 -1.67
N VAL A 215 24.15 -2.96 -0.83
CA VAL A 215 24.83 -4.25 -0.63
C VAL A 215 24.86 -5.09 -1.91
N VAL A 216 23.73 -5.16 -2.63
CA VAL A 216 23.64 -5.91 -3.89
C VAL A 216 24.57 -5.31 -4.95
N LEU A 217 24.66 -3.97 -5.04
CA LEU A 217 25.58 -3.30 -5.95
C LEU A 217 27.04 -3.65 -5.64
N ASN A 218 27.47 -3.53 -4.39
CA ASN A 218 28.83 -3.89 -3.99
C ASN A 218 29.16 -5.36 -4.31
N HIS A 219 28.23 -6.28 -4.02
CA HIS A 219 28.44 -7.69 -4.33
C HIS A 219 28.48 -7.96 -5.84
N SER A 220 27.70 -7.23 -6.64
CA SER A 220 27.73 -7.35 -8.10
C SER A 220 29.08 -6.90 -8.69
N GLU A 221 29.70 -5.88 -8.11
CA GLU A 221 31.05 -5.42 -8.49
C GLU A 221 32.12 -6.46 -8.15
N GLU A 222 32.06 -7.06 -6.95
CA GLU A 222 32.95 -8.14 -6.54
C GLU A 222 32.85 -9.35 -7.49
N VAL A 223 31.62 -9.76 -7.84
CA VAL A 223 31.36 -10.86 -8.79
C VAL A 223 31.91 -10.53 -10.17
N TYR A 224 31.75 -9.29 -10.65
CA TYR A 224 32.27 -8.84 -11.93
C TYR A 224 33.80 -8.93 -11.97
N GLU A 225 34.50 -8.41 -10.96
CA GLU A 225 35.96 -8.48 -10.86
C GLU A 225 36.46 -9.93 -10.71
N GLN A 226 35.72 -10.77 -9.99
CA GLN A 226 36.03 -12.19 -9.93
C GLN A 226 35.85 -12.88 -11.28
N SER A 227 34.81 -12.54 -12.04
CA SER A 227 34.58 -13.09 -13.38
C SER A 227 35.72 -12.71 -14.34
N LYS A 228 36.22 -11.48 -14.27
CA LYS A 228 37.37 -11.03 -15.06
C LYS A 228 38.65 -11.79 -14.71
N ARG A 229 38.90 -12.05 -13.42
CA ARG A 229 40.05 -12.88 -12.99
C ARG A 229 39.95 -14.31 -13.51
N ILE A 230 38.74 -14.89 -13.49
CA ILE A 230 38.50 -16.24 -14.04
C ILE A 230 38.81 -16.26 -15.54
N GLU A 231 38.37 -15.26 -16.30
CA GLU A 231 38.67 -15.16 -17.73
C GLU A 231 40.18 -15.14 -18.00
N THR A 232 40.94 -14.33 -17.25
CA THR A 232 42.41 -14.31 -17.34
C THR A 232 43.03 -15.67 -17.04
N SER A 233 42.62 -16.32 -15.94
CA SER A 233 43.13 -17.64 -15.57
C SER A 233 42.77 -18.72 -16.60
N GLN A 234 41.63 -18.64 -17.28
CA GLN A 234 41.26 -19.56 -18.36
C GLN A 234 42.19 -19.39 -19.57
N SER A 235 42.53 -18.16 -19.93
CA SER A 235 43.49 -17.88 -21.02
C SER A 235 44.88 -18.44 -20.70
N GLU A 236 45.39 -18.21 -19.49
CA GLU A 236 46.69 -18.73 -19.05
C GLU A 236 46.73 -20.27 -19.03
N LEU A 237 45.64 -20.90 -18.59
CA LEU A 237 45.50 -22.35 -18.59
C LEU A 237 45.52 -22.92 -20.02
N GLN A 238 44.81 -22.27 -20.95
CA GLN A 238 44.79 -22.68 -22.36
C GLN A 238 46.19 -22.58 -22.99
N GLU A 239 46.92 -21.49 -22.72
CA GLU A 239 48.31 -21.33 -23.18
C GLU A 239 49.22 -22.41 -22.59
N SER A 240 49.08 -22.68 -21.30
CA SER A 240 49.85 -23.72 -20.60
C SER A 240 49.57 -25.12 -21.17
N GLN A 241 48.32 -25.43 -21.50
CA GLN A 241 47.96 -26.68 -22.17
C GLN A 241 48.57 -26.79 -23.56
N LEU A 242 48.59 -25.72 -24.35
CA LEU A 242 49.25 -25.70 -25.66
C LEU A 242 50.76 -25.93 -25.52
N LYS A 243 51.40 -25.31 -24.53
CA LYS A 243 52.83 -25.50 -24.25
C LYS A 243 53.15 -26.94 -23.84
N LEU A 244 52.35 -27.51 -22.94
CA LEU A 244 52.49 -28.90 -22.52
C LEU A 244 52.33 -29.86 -23.71
N ARG A 245 51.34 -29.62 -24.56
CA ARG A 245 51.12 -30.40 -25.78
C ARG A 245 52.34 -30.37 -26.71
N ARG A 246 52.90 -29.19 -26.99
CA ARG A 246 54.12 -29.08 -27.83
C ARG A 246 55.29 -29.83 -27.22
N SER A 247 55.53 -29.65 -25.91
CA SER A 247 56.62 -30.35 -25.23
C SER A 247 56.44 -31.87 -25.22
N LEU A 248 55.20 -32.37 -25.17
CA LEU A 248 54.90 -33.79 -25.27
C LEU A 248 55.13 -34.33 -26.69
N GLU A 249 54.70 -33.59 -27.71
CA GLU A 249 54.95 -33.92 -29.12
C GLU A 249 56.47 -33.98 -29.39
N GLU A 250 57.23 -32.96 -28.96
CA GLU A 250 58.70 -32.94 -29.05
C GLU A 250 59.37 -34.11 -28.31
N GLY A 251 58.90 -34.43 -27.10
CA GLY A 251 59.41 -35.56 -26.31
C GLY A 251 59.12 -36.91 -26.97
N MET A 252 57.95 -37.07 -27.60
CA MET A 252 57.61 -38.27 -28.37
C MET A 252 58.50 -38.43 -29.61
N ASP A 253 58.77 -37.35 -30.33
CA ASP A 253 59.65 -37.37 -31.51
C ASP A 253 61.07 -37.80 -31.11
N LEU A 254 61.62 -37.23 -30.02
CA LEU A 254 62.93 -37.61 -29.50
C LEU A 254 62.97 -39.09 -29.09
N LEU A 255 61.91 -39.58 -28.45
CA LEU A 255 61.80 -40.97 -28.03
C LEU A 255 61.70 -41.92 -29.23
N GLN A 256 60.95 -41.54 -30.26
CA GLN A 256 60.85 -42.29 -31.51
C GLN A 256 62.20 -42.38 -32.22
N ASP A 257 62.95 -41.28 -32.28
CA ASP A 257 64.28 -41.26 -32.89
C ASP A 257 65.30 -42.07 -32.08
N SER A 258 65.24 -42.00 -30.76
CA SER A 258 66.03 -42.85 -29.87
C SER A 258 65.72 -44.34 -30.09
N TYR A 259 64.45 -44.69 -30.23
CA TYR A 259 64.01 -46.07 -30.51
C TYR A 259 64.49 -46.55 -31.89
N LYS A 260 64.44 -45.70 -32.93
CA LYS A 260 65.00 -46.02 -34.27
C LYS A 260 66.51 -46.21 -34.23
N ASN A 261 67.24 -45.39 -33.47
CA ASN A 261 68.69 -45.55 -33.30
C ASN A 261 69.03 -46.85 -32.58
N LEU A 262 68.32 -47.16 -31.48
CA LEU A 262 68.48 -48.42 -30.75
C LEU A 262 68.19 -49.64 -31.64
N GLY A 263 67.15 -49.58 -32.47
CA GLY A 263 66.86 -50.63 -33.46
C GLY A 263 68.01 -50.85 -34.44
N ARG A 264 68.60 -49.77 -34.97
CA ARG A 264 69.80 -49.83 -35.83
C ARG A 264 71.01 -50.43 -35.10
N GLU A 265 71.25 -50.05 -33.84
CA GLU A 265 72.34 -50.62 -33.04
C GLU A 265 72.11 -52.11 -32.76
N MET A 266 70.88 -52.54 -32.46
CA MET A 266 70.53 -53.95 -32.29
C MET A 266 70.73 -54.76 -33.58
N ASP A 267 70.33 -54.22 -34.73
CA ASP A 267 70.58 -54.86 -36.03
C ASP A 267 72.09 -54.99 -36.28
N GLY A 268 72.88 -53.95 -35.98
CA GLY A 268 74.35 -53.99 -36.08
C GLY A 268 74.97 -55.06 -35.18
N LEU A 269 74.54 -55.14 -33.91
CA LEU A 269 74.98 -56.19 -32.98
C LEU A 269 74.60 -57.60 -33.47
N ARG A 270 73.41 -57.77 -34.07
CA ARG A 270 73.00 -59.05 -34.67
C ARG A 270 73.94 -59.44 -35.81
N ASP A 271 74.27 -58.50 -36.69
CA ASP A 271 75.16 -58.75 -37.83
C ASP A 271 76.58 -59.07 -37.36
N GLU A 272 77.11 -58.37 -36.34
CA GLU A 272 78.38 -58.69 -35.70
C GLU A 272 78.36 -60.10 -35.07
N ALA A 273 77.28 -60.48 -34.39
CA ALA A 273 77.13 -61.81 -33.80
C ALA A 273 77.12 -62.93 -34.86
N ILE A 274 76.49 -62.69 -36.02
CA ILE A 274 76.49 -63.63 -37.16
C ILE A 274 77.92 -63.83 -37.70
N GLU A 275 78.71 -62.75 -37.84
CA GLU A 275 80.11 -62.87 -38.28
C GLU A 275 80.99 -63.56 -37.23
N ILE A 276 80.77 -63.32 -35.93
CA ILE A 276 81.45 -64.06 -34.87
C ILE A 276 81.13 -65.56 -34.94
N GLU A 277 79.86 -65.94 -35.10
CA GLU A 277 79.44 -67.33 -35.23
C GLU A 277 80.14 -68.03 -36.41
N LYS A 278 80.24 -67.33 -37.55
CA LYS A 278 80.93 -67.81 -38.74
C LYS A 278 82.44 -67.99 -38.53
N GLU A 279 83.10 -67.06 -37.84
CA GLU A 279 84.52 -67.22 -37.47
C GLU A 279 84.73 -68.36 -36.46
N ILE A 280 83.84 -68.52 -35.48
CA ILE A 280 83.85 -69.67 -34.55
C ILE A 280 83.73 -70.98 -35.34
N ALA A 281 82.83 -71.05 -36.33
CA ALA A 281 82.69 -72.23 -37.19
C ALA A 281 83.99 -72.53 -37.96
N LYS A 282 84.62 -71.52 -38.58
CA LYS A 282 85.92 -71.69 -39.27
C LYS A 282 87.02 -72.19 -38.34
N VAL A 283 87.12 -71.61 -37.14
CA VAL A 283 88.09 -72.05 -36.11
C VAL A 283 87.79 -73.48 -35.68
N GLY A 284 86.51 -73.81 -35.48
CA GLY A 284 86.04 -75.17 -35.18
C GLY A 284 86.45 -76.18 -36.24
N ASP A 285 86.23 -75.88 -37.52
CA ASP A 285 86.63 -76.73 -38.64
C ASP A 285 88.16 -76.91 -38.73
N ALA A 286 88.91 -75.82 -38.57
CA ALA A 286 90.37 -75.86 -38.57
C ALA A 286 90.93 -76.67 -37.39
N MET A 287 90.34 -76.50 -36.20
CA MET A 287 90.69 -77.26 -35.01
C MET A 287 90.34 -78.74 -35.17
N PHE A 288 89.18 -79.08 -35.76
CA PHE A 288 88.80 -80.45 -36.08
C PHE A 288 89.84 -81.10 -37.00
N LEU A 289 90.21 -80.45 -38.12
CA LEU A 289 91.23 -80.95 -39.04
C LEU A 289 92.59 -81.19 -38.35
N LYS A 290 93.03 -80.25 -37.50
CA LYS A 290 94.29 -80.38 -36.75
C LYS A 290 94.23 -81.51 -35.71
N MET A 291 93.10 -81.66 -35.03
CA MET A 291 92.88 -82.73 -34.05
C MET A 291 92.88 -84.10 -34.74
N THR A 292 92.22 -84.23 -35.90
CA THR A 292 92.24 -85.47 -36.69
C THR A 292 93.65 -85.82 -37.17
N TYR A 293 94.43 -84.83 -37.61
CA TYR A 293 95.83 -85.02 -37.97
C TYR A 293 96.68 -85.51 -36.80
N LEU A 294 96.58 -84.84 -35.64
CA LEU A 294 97.26 -85.23 -34.40
C LEU A 294 96.86 -86.63 -33.95
N GLN A 295 95.56 -86.96 -33.98
CA GLN A 295 95.04 -88.29 -33.66
C GLN A 295 95.68 -89.34 -34.57
N SER A 296 95.67 -89.14 -35.90
CA SER A 296 96.29 -90.10 -36.83
C SER A 296 97.80 -90.25 -36.61
N THR A 297 98.49 -89.14 -36.28
CA THR A 297 99.93 -89.17 -35.98
C THR A 297 100.20 -89.93 -34.68
N ALA A 298 99.36 -89.74 -33.65
CA ALA A 298 99.47 -90.45 -32.39
C ALA A 298 99.18 -91.95 -32.56
N ASP A 299 98.19 -92.31 -33.39
CA ASP A 299 97.88 -93.70 -33.73
C ASP A 299 99.04 -94.36 -34.49
N ASP A 300 99.65 -93.66 -35.45
CA ASP A 300 100.85 -94.13 -36.18
C ASP A 300 102.05 -94.37 -35.25
N ILE A 301 102.31 -93.42 -34.34
CA ILE A 301 103.36 -93.57 -33.31
C ILE A 301 103.03 -94.76 -32.40
N GLY A 302 101.78 -94.90 -31.98
CA GLY A 302 101.31 -96.03 -31.17
C GLY A 302 101.55 -97.37 -31.86
N ASN A 303 101.22 -97.46 -33.15
CA ASN A 303 101.46 -98.65 -33.97
C ASN A 303 102.95 -98.98 -34.13
N ILE A 304 103.79 -97.98 -34.45
CA ILE A 304 105.24 -98.17 -34.63
C ILE A 304 105.92 -98.53 -33.30
N ALA A 305 105.56 -97.86 -32.21
CA ALA A 305 106.09 -98.16 -30.88
C ALA A 305 105.68 -99.57 -30.42
N GLY A 306 104.44 -99.99 -30.69
CA GLY A 306 103.96 -101.36 -30.45
C GLY A 306 104.79 -102.39 -31.22
N LEU A 307 104.95 -102.21 -32.54
CA LEU A 307 105.78 -103.07 -33.40
C LEU A 307 107.25 -103.13 -32.93
N SER A 308 107.82 -102.00 -32.49
CA SER A 308 109.20 -101.96 -32.01
C SER A 308 109.37 -102.66 -30.65
N LEU A 309 108.39 -102.53 -29.74
CA LEU A 309 108.38 -103.23 -28.46
C LEU A 309 108.26 -104.74 -28.65
N ASP A 310 107.39 -105.19 -29.57
CA ASP A 310 107.26 -106.61 -29.91
C ASP A 310 108.58 -107.18 -30.46
N LYS A 311 109.26 -106.46 -31.37
CA LYS A 311 110.58 -106.87 -31.87
C LYS A 311 111.67 -106.89 -30.79
N GLN A 312 111.68 -105.93 -29.86
CA GLN A 312 112.64 -105.95 -28.75
C GLN A 312 112.37 -107.13 -27.80
N LYS A 313 111.11 -107.52 -27.62
CA LYS A 313 110.72 -108.70 -26.84
C LYS A 313 111.21 -110.00 -27.48
N GLU A 314 111.01 -110.18 -28.78
CA GLU A 314 111.55 -111.34 -29.52
C GLU A 314 113.09 -111.41 -29.41
N LEU A 315 113.77 -110.27 -29.48
CA LEU A 315 115.23 -110.20 -29.41
C LEU A 315 115.76 -110.57 -28.01
N LEU A 316 115.05 -110.16 -26.95
CA LEU A 316 115.35 -110.55 -25.57
C LEU A 316 115.14 -112.06 -25.33
N ASP A 317 114.07 -112.64 -25.87
CA ASP A 317 113.83 -114.10 -25.79
C ASP A 317 114.91 -114.90 -26.54
N ALA A 318 115.34 -114.42 -27.72
CA ALA A 318 116.42 -115.03 -28.48
C ALA A 318 117.77 -114.97 -27.74
N GLN A 319 118.09 -113.83 -27.09
CA GLN A 319 119.30 -113.69 -26.28
C GLN A 319 119.28 -114.60 -25.05
N SER A 320 118.12 -114.74 -24.38
CA SER A 320 117.96 -115.66 -23.24
C SER A 320 118.26 -117.11 -23.66
N THR A 321 117.76 -117.51 -24.84
CA THR A 321 117.98 -118.85 -25.40
C THR A 321 119.46 -119.10 -25.74
N ALA A 322 120.15 -118.11 -26.31
CA ALA A 322 121.58 -118.19 -26.61
C ALA A 322 122.44 -118.31 -25.33
N LEU A 323 122.06 -117.59 -24.26
CA LEU A 323 122.75 -117.64 -22.97
C LEU A 323 122.65 -119.04 -22.34
N ASN A 324 121.48 -119.68 -22.41
CA ASN A 324 121.29 -121.05 -21.92
C ASN A 324 122.14 -122.07 -22.70
N GLY A 325 122.26 -121.92 -24.02
CA GLY A 325 123.12 -122.76 -24.85
C GLY A 325 124.61 -122.65 -24.49
N LEU A 326 125.07 -121.44 -24.14
CA LEU A 326 126.45 -121.18 -23.70
C LEU A 326 126.75 -121.86 -22.35
N HIS A 327 125.78 -121.90 -21.44
CA HIS A 327 125.90 -122.58 -20.15
C HIS A 327 125.97 -124.11 -20.29
N SER A 328 125.26 -124.68 -21.27
CA SER A 328 125.38 -126.11 -21.61
C SER A 328 126.76 -126.46 -22.19
N LEU A 329 127.32 -125.58 -23.03
CA LEU A 329 128.65 -125.77 -23.64
C LEU A 329 129.77 -125.70 -22.59
N SER A 330 129.67 -124.77 -21.64
CA SER A 330 130.60 -124.68 -20.50
C SER A 330 130.59 -125.95 -19.63
N LYS A 331 129.44 -126.62 -19.50
CA LYS A 331 129.32 -127.86 -18.73
C LYS A 331 129.98 -129.04 -19.43
N VAL A 332 129.78 -129.17 -20.74
CA VAL A 332 130.43 -130.21 -21.56
C VAL A 332 131.96 -130.02 -21.58
N GLN A 333 132.42 -128.77 -21.58
CA GLN A 333 133.85 -128.45 -21.54
C GLN A 333 134.51 -128.80 -20.20
N SER A 334 133.80 -128.66 -19.07
CA SER A 334 134.37 -129.06 -17.77
C SER A 334 134.41 -130.58 -17.58
N GLU A 335 133.42 -131.31 -18.10
CA GLU A 335 133.38 -132.79 -18.00
C GLU A 335 134.43 -133.47 -18.89
N ALA A 336 134.82 -132.86 -20.03
CA ALA A 336 135.84 -133.42 -20.92
C ALA A 336 137.30 -133.26 -20.43
N LEU A 337 137.56 -132.39 -19.44
CA LEU A 337 138.92 -132.13 -18.94
C LEU A 337 139.34 -133.06 -17.78
N GLU A 338 138.39 -133.71 -17.09
CA GLU A 338 138.70 -134.68 -16.01
C GLU A 338 139.13 -136.07 -16.52
N GLU A 339 138.97 -136.37 -17.82
CA GLU A 339 139.22 -137.72 -18.35
C GLU A 339 140.59 -137.91 -19.03
N SER A 340 141.51 -136.93 -18.92
CA SER A 340 142.84 -136.97 -19.57
C SER A 340 144.06 -136.72 -18.67
N ARG A 341 143.98 -136.87 -17.33
CA ARG A 341 145.22 -136.97 -16.53
C ARG A 341 145.12 -137.72 -15.21
#